data_AF-A0A445MVW7-F1
#
_entry.id   AF-A0A445MVW7-F1
#
_cell.length_a   1.000
_cell.length_b   1.000
_cell.length_c   1.000
_cell.angle_alpha   90.00
_cell.angle_beta   90.00
_cell.angle_gamma   90.00
#
_symmetry.space_group_name_H-M   'P 1'
#
loop_
_entity.id
_entity.type
_entity.pdbx_description
1 polymer ?
#
loop_
_entity_poly.entity_id
_entity_poly.type
_entity_poly.pdbx_seq_one_letter_code
_entity_poly.pdbx_strand_id
1 'polypeptide(L)'
;MVILNNDKMSLANANNDKKVIAIYIVFIFNALVSSIFCFTYFLGVFIMKVGKIEKKVPVPVVHSKIRYPWHDMKVGESVLIEAEEGESLFNLKRKVGPAARYFGEKTGRAFKTLLMREENGVRVWRTK
;
A
#
# COMPACT_ATOMS: atom_id res chain seq x y z
N MET A 1 66.84 -1.50 44.29
CA MET A 1 66.94 -1.70 42.83
C MET A 1 66.17 -2.96 42.47
N VAL A 2 64.91 -2.83 42.06
CA VAL A 2 64.16 -3.86 41.31
C VAL A 2 63.23 -3.08 40.36
N ILE A 3 63.69 -2.90 39.13
CA ILE A 3 62.90 -2.43 38.00
C ILE A 3 62.30 -3.67 37.39
N LEU A 4 61.00 -3.92 37.53
CA LEU A 4 60.24 -4.81 36.67
C LEU A 4 58.75 -4.57 36.96
N ASN A 5 57.98 -4.21 35.93
CA ASN A 5 56.52 -4.43 35.74
C ASN A 5 55.79 -3.27 35.02
N ASN A 6 56.35 -2.73 33.91
CA ASN A 6 55.58 -1.84 33.03
C ASN A 6 55.20 -2.48 31.67
N ASP A 7 55.73 -3.66 31.32
CA ASP A 7 55.55 -4.19 29.95
C ASP A 7 54.26 -5.00 29.73
N LYS A 8 53.59 -5.48 30.80
CA LYS A 8 52.37 -6.29 30.65
C LYS A 8 51.10 -5.47 30.44
N MET A 9 51.13 -4.16 30.69
CA MET A 9 49.95 -3.30 30.56
C MET A 9 49.71 -2.81 29.12
N SER A 10 50.74 -2.77 28.27
CA SER A 10 50.58 -2.31 26.87
C SER A 10 50.08 -3.39 25.92
N LEU A 11 50.40 -4.67 26.16
CA LEU A 11 49.99 -5.79 25.30
C LEU A 11 48.49 -6.11 25.38
N ALA A 12 47.83 -5.82 26.50
CA ALA A 12 46.39 -6.06 26.68
C ALA A 12 45.53 -5.08 25.86
N ASN A 13 45.99 -3.83 25.67
CA ASN A 13 45.27 -2.83 24.89
C ASN A 13 45.36 -3.08 23.37
N ALA A 14 46.52 -3.51 22.88
CA ALA A 14 46.70 -3.80 21.45
C ALA A 14 45.80 -4.94 20.91
N ASN A 15 45.35 -5.86 21.77
CA ASN A 15 44.42 -6.93 21.39
C ASN A 15 42.95 -6.48 21.42
N ASN A 16 42.60 -5.48 22.22
CA ASN A 16 41.25 -4.91 22.21
C ASN A 16 41.04 -4.02 20.99
N ASP A 17 42.05 -3.25 20.57
CA ASP A 17 41.96 -2.40 19.37
C ASP A 17 41.74 -3.23 18.09
N LYS A 18 42.41 -4.38 17.96
CA LYS A 18 42.19 -5.31 16.83
C LYS A 18 40.79 -5.89 16.80
N LYS A 19 40.19 -6.18 17.97
CA LYS A 19 38.81 -6.67 18.07
C LYS A 19 37.80 -5.58 17.72
N VAL A 20 38.03 -4.35 18.16
CA VAL A 20 37.18 -3.20 17.81
C VAL A 20 37.19 -2.96 16.30
N ILE A 21 38.37 -2.99 15.67
CA ILE A 21 38.50 -2.82 14.22
C ILE A 21 37.77 -3.93 13.46
N ALA A 22 37.88 -5.19 13.90
CA ALA A 22 37.19 -6.31 13.27
C ALA A 22 35.65 -6.17 13.34
N ILE A 23 35.11 -5.69 14.47
CA ILE A 23 33.66 -5.47 14.62
C ILE A 23 33.17 -4.36 13.68
N TYR A 24 33.92 -3.27 13.57
CA TYR A 24 33.57 -2.17 12.65
C TYR A 24 33.60 -2.61 11.18
N ILE A 25 34.57 -3.44 10.77
CA ILE A 25 34.64 -3.97 9.40
C ILE A 25 33.43 -4.86 9.09
N VAL A 26 33.03 -5.74 10.01
CA VAL A 26 31.85 -6.60 9.83
C VAL A 26 30.58 -5.76 9.71
N PHE A 27 30.43 -4.70 10.51
CA PHE A 27 29.28 -3.80 10.44
C PHE A 27 29.20 -3.05 9.10
N ILE A 28 30.33 -2.52 8.61
CA ILE A 28 30.39 -1.82 7.32
C ILE A 28 30.09 -2.78 6.17
N PHE A 29 30.65 -3.99 6.20
CA PHE A 29 30.40 -4.99 5.16
C PHE A 29 28.92 -5.40 5.11
N ASN A 30 28.28 -5.58 6.27
CA ASN A 30 26.86 -5.95 6.34
C ASN A 30 25.94 -4.81 5.87
N ALA A 31 26.26 -3.56 6.19
CA ALA A 31 25.54 -2.39 5.70
C ALA A 31 25.66 -2.22 4.18
N LEU A 32 26.84 -2.51 3.61
CA LEU A 32 27.08 -2.48 2.17
C LEU A 32 26.32 -3.60 1.45
N VAL A 33 26.36 -4.83 1.98
CA VAL A 33 25.64 -5.99 1.40
C VAL A 33 24.13 -5.78 1.44
N SER A 34 23.58 -5.24 2.53
CA SER A 34 22.15 -4.90 2.65
C SER A 34 21.72 -3.82 1.65
N SER A 35 22.55 -2.80 1.44
CA SER A 35 22.27 -1.74 0.47
C SER A 35 22.31 -2.24 -0.98
N ILE A 36 23.23 -3.16 -1.31
CA ILE A 36 23.30 -3.80 -2.63
C ILE A 36 22.09 -4.72 -2.87
N PHE A 37 21.67 -5.49 -1.85
CA PHE A 37 20.48 -6.34 -1.95
C PHE A 37 19.17 -5.53 -2.08
N CYS A 38 19.10 -4.34 -1.49
CA CYS A 38 17.95 -3.47 -1.63
C CYS A 38 17.85 -2.88 -3.05
N PHE A 39 19.00 -2.58 -3.68
CA PHE A 39 19.04 -2.00 -5.02
C PHE A 39 18.64 -3.01 -6.11
N THR A 40 18.99 -4.29 -5.95
CA THR A 40 18.63 -5.33 -6.93
C THR A 40 17.15 -5.71 -6.88
N TYR A 41 16.50 -5.67 -5.70
CA TYR A 41 15.06 -5.88 -5.58
C TYR A 41 14.25 -4.72 -6.18
N PHE A 42 14.76 -3.48 -6.11
CA PHE A 42 14.08 -2.31 -6.69
C PHE A 42 14.20 -2.25 -8.22
N LEU A 43 15.19 -2.93 -8.81
CA LEU A 43 15.37 -3.09 -10.26
C LEU A 43 14.65 -4.30 -10.84
N GLY A 44 13.77 -4.95 -10.08
CA GLY A 44 12.74 -5.85 -10.60
C GLY A 44 11.71 -5.09 -11.42
N VAL A 45 12.15 -4.56 -12.57
CA VAL A 45 11.31 -3.90 -13.57
C VAL A 45 10.27 -4.92 -14.02
N PHE A 46 9.03 -4.72 -13.59
CA PHE A 46 7.87 -5.45 -14.08
C PHE A 46 7.73 -5.17 -15.58
N ILE A 47 8.33 -6.02 -16.40
CA ILE A 47 8.12 -6.01 -17.85
C ILE A 47 6.67 -6.47 -18.07
N MET A 48 5.77 -5.50 -18.26
CA MET A 48 4.39 -5.78 -18.64
C MET A 48 4.38 -6.43 -20.03
N LYS A 49 4.04 -7.71 -20.09
CA LYS A 49 3.78 -8.40 -21.36
C LYS A 49 2.40 -7.99 -21.86
N VAL A 50 2.36 -7.10 -22.86
CA VAL A 50 1.12 -6.73 -23.54
C VAL A 50 0.74 -7.84 -24.52
N GLY A 51 -0.46 -8.40 -24.38
CA GLY A 51 -1.00 -9.44 -25.28
C GLY A 51 -1.32 -8.92 -26.68
N LYS A 52 -1.66 -9.82 -27.62
CA LYS A 52 -2.08 -9.46 -28.97
C LYS A 52 -3.38 -8.63 -28.92
N ILE A 53 -3.40 -7.50 -29.64
CA ILE A 53 -4.58 -6.63 -29.74
C ILE A 53 -5.53 -7.23 -30.79
N GLU A 54 -6.62 -7.83 -30.33
CA GLU A 54 -7.69 -8.33 -31.20
C GLU A 54 -8.60 -7.18 -31.64
N LYS A 55 -8.86 -7.08 -32.95
CA LYS A 55 -9.76 -6.09 -33.53
C LYS A 55 -11.09 -6.77 -33.87
N LYS A 56 -12.21 -6.06 -33.70
CA LYS A 56 -13.60 -6.53 -33.98
C LYS A 56 -14.19 -7.55 -33.00
N VAL A 57 -13.69 -7.62 -31.77
CA VAL A 57 -14.40 -8.34 -30.69
C VAL A 57 -15.66 -7.54 -30.32
N PRO A 58 -16.87 -8.10 -30.46
CA PRO A 58 -18.08 -7.39 -30.05
C PRO A 58 -18.05 -7.15 -28.55
N VAL A 59 -18.30 -5.91 -28.13
CA VAL A 59 -18.36 -5.55 -26.70
C VAL A 59 -19.59 -6.24 -26.11
N PRO A 60 -19.44 -7.06 -25.04
CA PRO A 60 -20.60 -7.68 -24.41
C PRO A 60 -21.53 -6.59 -23.87
N VAL A 61 -22.84 -6.79 -24.04
CA VAL A 61 -23.83 -5.88 -23.46
C VAL A 61 -23.83 -6.07 -21.95
N VAL A 62 -23.27 -5.11 -21.23
CA VAL A 62 -23.19 -5.14 -19.77
C VAL A 62 -24.50 -4.62 -19.20
N HIS A 63 -25.38 -5.53 -18.74
CA HIS A 63 -26.54 -5.16 -17.95
C HIS A 63 -26.13 -5.07 -16.47
N SER A 64 -25.91 -3.85 -15.96
CA SER A 64 -25.74 -3.67 -14.52
C SER A 64 -27.08 -3.92 -13.83
N LYS A 65 -27.18 -5.03 -13.09
CA LYS A 65 -28.38 -5.35 -12.29
C LYS A 65 -28.68 -4.29 -11.22
N ILE A 66 -27.63 -3.63 -10.72
CA ILE A 66 -27.72 -2.67 -9.62
C ILE A 66 -27.85 -1.27 -10.21
N ARG A 67 -28.97 -0.63 -9.92
CA ARG A 67 -29.16 0.80 -10.14
C ARG A 67 -29.08 1.51 -8.79
N TYR A 68 -28.18 2.48 -8.70
CA TYR A 68 -28.04 3.28 -7.50
C TYR A 68 -28.94 4.53 -7.59
N PRO A 69 -29.51 5.01 -6.47
CA PRO A 69 -30.46 6.12 -6.44
C PRO A 69 -29.79 7.52 -6.53
N TRP A 70 -28.66 7.65 -7.23
CA TRP A 70 -27.90 8.91 -7.28
C TRP A 70 -28.65 10.08 -7.93
N HIS A 71 -29.59 9.77 -8.83
CA HIS A 71 -30.38 10.77 -9.55
C HIS A 71 -31.30 11.53 -8.60
N ASP A 72 -31.91 10.83 -7.66
CA ASP A 72 -32.97 11.34 -6.78
C ASP A 72 -32.42 11.96 -5.48
N MET A 73 -31.18 11.63 -5.09
CA MET A 73 -30.54 12.19 -3.90
C MET A 73 -30.39 13.71 -3.97
N LYS A 74 -30.86 14.43 -2.96
CA LYS A 74 -30.64 15.88 -2.75
C LYS A 74 -29.38 16.13 -1.91
N VAL A 75 -28.88 17.37 -1.94
CA VAL A 75 -27.69 17.75 -1.16
C VAL A 75 -28.00 17.62 0.33
N GLY A 76 -27.11 16.97 1.08
CA GLY A 76 -27.31 16.64 2.49
C GLY A 76 -27.96 15.29 2.75
N GLU A 77 -28.59 14.68 1.74
CA GLU A 77 -29.14 13.32 1.87
C GLU A 77 -28.04 12.27 1.82
N SER A 78 -28.32 11.15 2.49
CA SER A 78 -27.43 9.99 2.53
C SER A 78 -28.19 8.71 2.24
N VAL A 79 -27.55 7.80 1.52
CA VAL A 79 -28.04 6.45 1.30
C VAL A 79 -27.06 5.45 1.90
N LEU A 80 -27.57 4.49 2.66
CA LEU A 80 -26.81 3.33 3.10
C LEU A 80 -27.01 2.21 2.09
N ILE A 81 -25.90 1.65 1.60
CA ILE A 81 -25.91 0.46 0.78
C ILE A 81 -25.34 -0.65 1.65
N GLU A 82 -26.18 -1.61 2.00
CA GLU A 82 -25.81 -2.76 2.82
C GLU A 82 -25.09 -3.81 1.98
N ALA A 83 -24.18 -4.55 2.61
CA ALA A 83 -23.53 -5.69 1.97
C ALA A 83 -24.47 -6.90 1.93
N GLU A 84 -24.46 -7.64 0.82
CA GLU A 84 -25.15 -8.93 0.73
C GLU A 84 -24.51 -9.96 1.68
N GLU A 85 -25.25 -11.02 2.00
CA GLU A 85 -24.76 -12.10 2.87
C GLU A 85 -23.48 -12.73 2.29
N GLY A 86 -22.39 -12.69 3.06
CA GLY A 86 -21.07 -13.18 2.62
C GLY A 86 -20.26 -12.21 1.76
N GLU A 87 -20.77 -11.01 1.43
CA GLU A 87 -19.99 -9.99 0.72
C GLU A 87 -19.05 -9.23 1.66
N SER A 88 -17.78 -9.11 1.27
CA SER A 88 -16.82 -8.26 1.98
C SER A 88 -17.16 -6.78 1.82
N LEU A 89 -17.21 -6.04 2.94
CA LEU A 89 -17.38 -4.59 2.97
C LEU A 89 -16.39 -3.83 2.08
N PHE A 90 -15.17 -4.34 1.93
CA PHE A 90 -14.17 -3.74 1.06
C PHE A 90 -14.51 -3.92 -0.42
N ASN A 91 -15.10 -5.05 -0.79
CA ASN A 91 -15.58 -5.30 -2.16
C ASN A 91 -16.76 -4.38 -2.48
N LEU A 92 -17.70 -4.23 -1.54
CA LEU A 92 -18.80 -3.30 -1.69
C LEU A 92 -18.31 -1.85 -1.87
N LYS A 93 -17.38 -1.39 -1.02
CA LYS A 93 -16.78 -0.06 -1.14
C LYS A 93 -16.09 0.14 -2.49
N ARG A 94 -15.40 -0.88 -2.99
CA ARG A 94 -14.73 -0.87 -4.32
C ARG A 94 -15.72 -0.80 -5.49
N LYS A 95 -16.97 -1.25 -5.31
CA LYS A 95 -18.05 -1.11 -6.31
C LYS A 95 -18.72 0.27 -6.20
N VAL A 96 -19.16 0.63 -5.00
CA VAL A 96 -19.97 1.82 -4.74
C VAL A 96 -19.17 3.12 -4.90
N GLY A 97 -17.94 3.16 -4.38
CA GLY A 97 -17.10 4.38 -4.39
C GLY A 97 -16.84 4.92 -5.80
N PRO A 98 -16.27 4.11 -6.70
CA PRO A 98 -16.06 4.52 -8.09
C PRO A 98 -17.36 4.83 -8.83
N ALA A 99 -18.46 4.13 -8.56
CA ALA A 99 -19.74 4.40 -9.19
C ALA A 99 -20.31 5.78 -8.81
N ALA A 100 -20.29 6.12 -7.51
CA ALA A 100 -20.71 7.42 -7.03
C ALA A 100 -19.82 8.55 -7.58
N ARG A 101 -18.50 8.32 -7.61
CA ARG A 101 -17.53 9.27 -8.18
C ARG A 101 -17.78 9.51 -9.67
N TYR A 102 -17.89 8.43 -10.45
CA TYR A 102 -18.14 8.49 -11.89
C TYR A 102 -19.43 9.25 -12.20
N PHE A 103 -20.50 8.96 -11.46
CA PHE A 103 -21.77 9.66 -11.61
C PHE A 103 -21.66 11.15 -11.28
N GLY A 104 -20.96 11.49 -10.20
CA GLY A 104 -20.67 12.87 -9.81
C GLY A 104 -19.91 13.63 -10.90
N GLU A 105 -18.83 13.05 -11.43
CA GLU A 105 -18.03 13.63 -12.51
C GLU A 105 -18.85 13.86 -13.79
N LYS A 106 -19.79 12.97 -14.11
CA LYS A 106 -20.67 13.12 -15.28
C LYS A 106 -21.79 14.14 -15.11
N THR A 107 -22.28 14.33 -13.89
CA THR A 107 -23.44 15.19 -13.61
C THR A 107 -23.08 16.53 -12.95
N GLY A 108 -21.80 16.75 -12.65
CA GLY A 108 -21.34 17.92 -11.90
C GLY A 108 -21.70 17.89 -10.41
N ARG A 109 -22.09 16.73 -9.88
CA ARG A 109 -22.45 16.51 -8.47
C ARG A 109 -21.25 15.99 -7.69
N ALA A 110 -21.25 16.15 -6.37
CA ALA A 110 -20.21 15.60 -5.51
C ALA A 110 -20.80 14.63 -4.49
N PHE A 111 -20.12 13.50 -4.31
CA PHE A 111 -20.50 12.46 -3.35
C PHE A 111 -19.33 12.14 -2.44
N LYS A 112 -19.62 11.92 -1.16
CA LYS A 112 -18.67 11.40 -0.18
C LYS A 112 -19.08 9.99 0.21
N THR A 113 -18.13 9.08 0.29
CA THR A 113 -18.38 7.68 0.68
C THR A 113 -17.65 7.35 1.98
N LEU A 114 -18.32 6.66 2.90
CA LEU A 114 -17.76 6.18 4.17
C LEU A 114 -18.21 4.74 4.37
N LEU A 115 -17.32 3.94 4.96
CA LEU A 115 -17.61 2.56 5.31
C LEU A 115 -18.13 2.53 6.75
N MET A 116 -19.34 2.01 6.92
CA MET A 116 -20.01 1.86 8.22
C MET A 116 -19.87 0.40 8.66
N ARG A 117 -18.95 0.13 9.59
CA ARG A 117 -18.70 -1.25 10.07
C ARG A 117 -19.86 -1.77 10.91
N GLU A 118 -20.49 -0.90 11.70
CA GLU A 118 -21.60 -1.23 12.60
C GLU A 118 -22.87 -1.59 11.82
N GLU A 119 -23.15 -0.87 10.74
CA GLU A 119 -24.32 -1.09 9.88
C GLU A 119 -24.04 -2.05 8.71
N ASN A 120 -22.86 -2.71 8.71
CA ASN A 120 -22.42 -3.61 7.65
C ASN A 120 -22.62 -3.07 6.22
N GLY A 121 -22.25 -1.81 5.98
CA GLY A 121 -22.54 -1.15 4.71
C GLY A 121 -21.61 0.00 4.34
N VAL A 122 -21.86 0.56 3.17
CA VAL A 122 -21.20 1.77 2.67
C VAL A 122 -22.24 2.87 2.54
N ARG A 123 -22.05 3.93 3.31
CA ARG A 123 -22.90 5.10 3.28
C ARG A 123 -22.33 6.13 2.31
N VAL A 124 -23.22 6.72 1.52
CA VAL A 124 -22.88 7.73 0.53
C VAL A 124 -23.72 8.96 0.77
N TRP A 125 -23.07 10.12 0.86
CA TRP A 125 -23.71 11.42 1.02
C TRP A 125 -23.55 12.23 -0.25
N ARG A 126 -24.59 12.97 -0.62
CA ARG A 126 -24.46 14.01 -1.64
C ARG A 126 -24.02 15.30 -0.98
N THR A 127 -22.84 15.79 -1.36
CA THR A 127 -22.25 17.02 -0.82
C THR A 127 -22.42 18.23 -1.74
N LYS A 128 -22.60 18.02 -3.04
CA LYS A 128 -22.86 19.08 -4.05
C LYS A 128 -23.78 18.54 -5.15
#